data_AF-A0A562UCL9-F1
#
_entry.id   AF-A0A562UCL9-F1
#
_cell.length_a   1.000
_cell.length_b   1.000
_cell.length_c   1.000
_cell.angle_alpha   90.00
_cell.angle_beta   90.00
_cell.angle_gamma   90.00
#
_symmetry.space_group_name_H-M   'P 1'
#
loop_
_entity.id
_entity.type
_entity.pdbx_description
1 polymer ?
#
loop_
_entity_poly.entity_id
_entity_poly.type
_entity_poly.pdbx_seq_one_letter_code
_entity_poly.pdbx_strand_id
1 'polypeptide(L)'
;MKNSFAFYLIYLMFSFYSCNGQHMKIPSSECIELNNKGTSFMMNVTENEKGGVLKAISFFKKAIDCDSTYLLAYINLANAYDRNREYKEELNISKKILTLSRNNPSMITLRAEAFEKMNLLDSAKRLYQLAKHNFRDSLITHPGDVNFIHGFVLGVALTEGKESALSELNRQIKLNPKLQSDLITDFYFFEDFDKKSYLYHLAQ
;
A
#
# COMPACT_ATOMS: atom_id res chain seq x y z
N MET A 1 -1.29 -9.62 -23.63
CA MET A 1 -1.55 -9.26 -22.22
C MET A 1 -0.31 -8.68 -21.53
N LYS A 2 0.26 -7.57 -22.04
CA LYS A 2 1.40 -6.88 -21.41
C LYS A 2 1.21 -5.37 -21.23
N ASN A 3 0.03 -4.84 -21.56
CA ASN A 3 -0.23 -3.39 -21.57
C ASN A 3 -1.21 -2.90 -20.50
N SER A 4 -1.74 -3.75 -19.61
CA SER A 4 -2.72 -3.28 -18.60
C SER A 4 -2.08 -2.69 -17.33
N PHE A 5 -0.87 -3.14 -16.97
CA PHE A 5 -0.18 -2.66 -15.76
C PHE A 5 0.37 -1.23 -15.92
N ALA A 6 0.70 -0.82 -17.15
CA ALA A 6 1.20 0.52 -17.44
C ALA A 6 0.10 1.59 -17.35
N PHE A 7 -1.15 1.24 -17.68
CA PHE A 7 -2.28 2.20 -17.57
C PHE A 7 -2.76 2.40 -16.14
N TYR A 8 -2.65 1.38 -15.26
CA TYR A 8 -3.04 1.51 -13.86
C TYR A 8 -2.10 2.44 -13.05
N LEU A 9 -0.81 2.42 -13.36
CA LEU A 9 0.17 3.36 -12.80
C LEU A 9 -0.04 4.81 -13.30
N ILE A 10 -0.44 4.98 -14.57
CA ILE A 10 -0.77 6.30 -15.12
C ILE A 10 -2.09 6.84 -14.53
N TYR A 11 -3.09 5.99 -14.28
CA TYR A 11 -4.35 6.40 -13.66
C TYR A 11 -4.17 6.83 -12.19
N LEU A 12 -3.30 6.15 -11.44
CA LEU A 12 -2.89 6.59 -10.11
C LEU A 12 -2.12 7.91 -10.16
N MET A 13 -1.35 8.19 -11.21
CA MET A 13 -0.74 9.52 -11.35
C MET A 13 -1.80 10.62 -11.46
N PHE A 14 -2.96 10.39 -12.09
CA PHE A 14 -3.99 11.42 -12.26
C PHE A 14 -4.91 11.62 -11.04
N SER A 15 -5.16 10.59 -10.22
CA SER A 15 -6.03 10.74 -9.02
C SER A 15 -5.36 11.48 -7.85
N PHE A 16 -4.04 11.72 -7.90
CA PHE A 16 -3.32 12.55 -6.92
C PHE A 16 -3.24 14.05 -7.29
N TYR A 17 -3.72 14.49 -8.47
CA TYR A 17 -3.51 15.87 -8.95
C TYR A 17 -4.52 16.92 -8.48
N SER A 18 -5.48 16.56 -7.61
CA SER A 18 -6.49 17.52 -7.19
C SER A 18 -6.85 17.38 -5.71
N CYS A 19 -5.94 17.80 -4.83
CA CYS A 19 -6.30 18.48 -3.60
C CYS A 19 -5.09 19.25 -3.05
N ASN A 20 -5.28 20.49 -2.60
CA ASN A 20 -4.37 21.33 -1.83
C ASN A 20 -3.03 21.79 -2.46
N GLY A 21 -3.03 22.30 -3.69
CA GLY A 21 -2.15 23.42 -4.09
C GLY A 21 -0.63 23.25 -4.03
N GLN A 22 -0.10 22.04 -3.85
CA GLN A 22 1.30 21.72 -4.09
C GLN A 22 1.35 20.63 -5.15
N HIS A 23 1.78 20.99 -6.35
CA HIS A 23 2.13 20.03 -7.37
C HIS A 23 3.25 19.15 -6.81
N MET A 24 2.99 17.85 -6.65
CA MET A 24 4.06 16.90 -6.37
C MET A 24 5.04 17.02 -7.54
N LYS A 25 6.27 17.44 -7.25
CA LYS A 25 7.29 17.65 -8.28
C LYS A 25 7.47 16.33 -9.02
N ILE A 26 7.33 16.35 -10.34
CA ILE A 26 7.65 15.18 -11.15
C ILE A 26 9.17 14.96 -11.03
N PRO A 27 9.63 13.79 -10.55
CA PRO A 27 11.05 13.51 -10.42
C PRO A 27 11.74 13.54 -11.80
N SER A 28 13.06 13.77 -11.81
CA SER A 28 13.81 13.71 -13.07
C SER A 28 13.77 12.29 -13.65
N SER A 29 14.02 12.18 -14.96
CA SER A 29 14.15 10.87 -15.63
C SER A 29 15.21 9.99 -14.99
N GLU A 30 16.30 10.59 -14.48
CA GLU A 30 17.36 9.90 -13.75
C GLU A 30 16.84 9.30 -12.44
N CYS A 31 16.10 10.06 -11.63
CA CYS A 31 15.53 9.54 -10.38
C CYS A 31 14.53 8.41 -10.65
N ILE A 32 13.72 8.54 -11.71
CA ILE A 32 12.78 7.50 -12.15
C ILE A 32 13.52 6.24 -12.58
N GLU A 33 14.59 6.37 -13.36
CA GLU A 33 15.42 5.24 -13.80
C GLU A 33 16.05 4.50 -12.61
N LEU A 34 16.58 5.24 -11.63
CA LEU A 34 17.12 4.67 -10.40
C LEU A 34 16.05 3.86 -9.65
N ASN A 35 14.86 4.41 -9.46
CA ASN A 35 13.76 3.69 -8.83
C ASN A 35 13.37 2.43 -9.63
N ASN A 36 13.25 2.54 -10.95
CA ASN A 36 12.89 1.41 -11.80
C ASN A 36 13.91 0.28 -11.76
N LYS A 37 15.22 0.61 -11.72
CA LYS A 37 16.29 -0.39 -11.51
C LYS A 37 16.09 -1.13 -10.19
N GLY A 38 15.77 -0.41 -9.11
CA GLY A 38 15.46 -1.03 -7.81
C GLY A 38 14.26 -1.98 -7.89
N THR A 39 13.18 -1.57 -8.57
CA THR A 39 12.00 -2.41 -8.79
C THR A 39 12.33 -3.66 -9.60
N SER A 40 13.18 -3.55 -10.63
CA SER A 40 13.65 -4.73 -11.39
C SER A 40 14.40 -5.74 -10.51
N PHE A 41 15.22 -5.27 -9.56
CA PHE A 41 15.86 -6.15 -8.59
C PHE A 41 14.87 -6.79 -7.62
N MET A 42 13.83 -6.07 -7.18
CA MET A 42 12.77 -6.61 -6.33
C MET A 42 11.98 -7.72 -7.04
N MET A 43 11.73 -7.59 -8.35
CA MET A 43 10.95 -8.58 -9.12
C MET A 43 11.76 -9.80 -9.54
N ASN A 44 13.10 -9.75 -9.49
CA ASN A 44 13.92 -10.85 -9.94
C ASN A 44 14.01 -11.94 -8.85
N VAL A 45 13.16 -12.96 -8.97
CA VAL A 45 12.98 -14.08 -8.00
C VAL A 45 14.07 -15.15 -8.14
N THR A 46 15.16 -14.94 -8.89
CA THR A 46 16.22 -15.95 -9.03
C THR A 46 17.03 -16.09 -7.73
N GLU A 47 17.58 -17.31 -7.51
CA GLU A 47 18.17 -17.95 -6.30
C GLU A 47 18.94 -17.12 -5.25
N ASN A 48 19.13 -15.82 -5.42
CA ASN A 48 19.65 -14.91 -4.42
C ASN A 48 18.67 -13.76 -4.13
N GLU A 49 17.47 -14.11 -3.64
CA GLU A 49 16.43 -13.15 -3.25
C GLU A 49 16.99 -12.05 -2.33
N LYS A 50 17.80 -12.44 -1.34
CA LYS A 50 18.43 -11.51 -0.41
C LYS A 50 19.38 -10.52 -1.11
N GLY A 51 20.21 -11.00 -2.04
CA GLY A 51 21.10 -10.15 -2.83
C GLY A 51 20.35 -9.19 -3.76
N GLY A 52 19.22 -9.63 -4.33
CA GLY A 52 18.31 -8.79 -5.11
C GLY A 52 17.71 -7.67 -4.27
N VAL A 53 17.14 -8.00 -3.11
CA VAL A 53 16.55 -7.02 -2.18
C VAL A 53 17.57 -5.98 -1.72
N LEU A 54 18.80 -6.38 -1.37
CA LEU A 54 19.86 -5.43 -0.97
C LEU A 54 20.27 -4.48 -2.11
N LYS A 55 20.34 -4.97 -3.36
CA LYS A 55 20.56 -4.11 -4.53
C LYS A 55 19.41 -3.13 -4.73
N ALA A 56 18.17 -3.60 -4.57
CA ALA A 56 16.99 -2.74 -4.68
C ALA A 56 17.01 -1.60 -3.65
N ILE A 57 17.32 -1.90 -2.38
CA ILE A 57 17.51 -0.91 -1.32
C ILE A 57 18.54 0.16 -1.74
N SER A 58 19.67 -0.25 -2.31
CA SER A 58 20.69 0.70 -2.78
C SER A 58 20.16 1.63 -3.88
N PHE A 59 19.42 1.10 -4.85
CA PHE A 59 18.84 1.90 -5.94
C PHE A 59 17.74 2.85 -5.45
N PHE A 60 16.87 2.41 -4.53
CA PHE A 60 15.85 3.29 -3.97
C PHE A 60 16.45 4.43 -3.15
N LYS A 61 17.53 4.16 -2.38
CA LYS A 61 18.27 5.23 -1.69
C LYS A 61 18.85 6.26 -2.66
N LYS A 62 19.48 5.81 -3.76
CA LYS A 62 19.96 6.73 -4.81
C LYS A 62 18.83 7.55 -5.46
N ALA A 63 17.66 6.94 -5.68
CA ALA A 63 16.50 7.66 -6.21
C ALA A 63 15.99 8.74 -5.23
N ILE A 64 16.05 8.48 -3.92
CA ILE A 64 15.73 9.44 -2.86
C ILE A 64 16.79 10.54 -2.77
N ASP A 65 18.07 10.21 -2.91
CA ASP A 65 19.15 11.20 -2.92
C ASP A 65 19.04 12.14 -4.13
N CYS A 66 18.60 11.58 -5.28
CA CYS A 66 18.30 12.32 -6.50
C CYS A 66 17.08 13.26 -6.33
N ASP A 67 16.02 12.80 -5.65
CA ASP A 67 14.86 13.62 -5.30
C ASP A 67 14.26 13.21 -3.94
N SER A 68 14.53 14.04 -2.93
CA SER A 68 14.05 13.84 -1.54
C SER A 68 12.53 13.96 -1.34
N THR A 69 11.79 14.30 -2.40
CA THR A 69 10.32 14.36 -2.43
C THR A 69 9.69 13.22 -3.24
N TYR A 70 10.49 12.31 -3.80
CA TYR A 70 10.01 11.20 -4.61
C TYR A 70 9.32 10.11 -3.75
N LEU A 71 8.03 10.30 -3.50
CA LEU A 71 7.21 9.43 -2.64
C LEU A 71 7.29 7.95 -3.03
N LEU A 72 7.24 7.62 -4.33
CA LEU A 72 7.27 6.23 -4.80
C LEU A 72 8.59 5.53 -4.44
N ALA A 73 9.73 6.23 -4.49
CA ALA A 73 11.01 5.68 -4.08
C ALA A 73 11.05 5.36 -2.57
N TYR A 74 10.44 6.20 -1.74
CA TYR A 74 10.27 5.91 -0.32
C TYR A 74 9.36 4.68 -0.07
N ILE A 75 8.24 4.56 -0.77
CA ILE A 75 7.33 3.41 -0.67
C ILE A 75 8.07 2.13 -1.06
N ASN A 76 8.79 2.15 -2.19
CA ASN A 76 9.55 0.99 -2.65
C ASN A 76 10.70 0.62 -1.69
N LEU A 77 11.34 1.61 -1.07
CA LEU A 77 12.34 1.37 -0.03
C LEU A 77 11.72 0.71 1.22
N ALA A 78 10.56 1.17 1.67
CA ALA A 78 9.83 0.56 2.78
C ALA A 78 9.50 -0.91 2.49
N ASN A 79 8.96 -1.21 1.30
CA ASN A 79 8.67 -2.58 0.89
C ASN A 79 9.92 -3.47 0.80
N ALA A 80 11.06 -2.90 0.39
CA ALA A 80 12.31 -3.64 0.35
C ALA A 80 12.85 -3.93 1.77
N TYR A 81 12.70 -2.98 2.70
CA TYR A 81 13.01 -3.22 4.11
C TYR A 81 12.10 -4.26 4.75
N ASP A 82 10.80 -4.23 4.46
CA ASP A 82 9.83 -5.22 4.92
C ASP A 82 10.23 -6.64 4.47
N ARG A 83 10.52 -6.81 3.18
CA ARG A 83 11.00 -8.10 2.63
C ARG A 83 12.32 -8.55 3.23
N ASN A 84 13.22 -7.62 3.56
CA ASN A 84 14.47 -7.94 4.27
C ASN A 84 14.30 -8.09 5.78
N ARG A 85 13.07 -7.98 6.30
CA ARG A 85 12.72 -8.00 7.74
C ARG A 85 13.39 -6.90 8.57
N GLU A 86 13.75 -5.78 7.93
CA GLU A 86 14.31 -4.59 8.56
C GLU A 86 13.21 -3.62 9.01
N TYR A 87 12.29 -4.09 9.85
CA TYR A 87 11.07 -3.35 10.24
C TYR A 87 11.34 -2.01 10.94
N LYS A 88 12.49 -1.86 11.62
CA LYS A 88 12.89 -0.58 12.22
C LYS A 88 13.18 0.48 11.17
N GLU A 89 13.86 0.10 10.09
CA GLU A 89 14.17 1.00 8.97
C GLU A 89 12.91 1.34 8.18
N GLU A 90 12.05 0.35 7.93
CA GLU A 90 10.71 0.56 7.38
C GLU A 90 9.90 1.57 8.21
N LEU A 91 9.89 1.40 9.55
CA LEU A 91 9.18 2.31 10.45
C LEU A 91 9.76 3.74 10.44
N ASN A 92 11.07 3.88 10.20
CA ASN A 92 11.70 5.19 10.04
C ASN A 92 11.27 5.85 8.72
N ILE A 93 11.34 5.11 7.62
CA ILE A 93 10.96 5.57 6.28
C ILE A 93 9.46 5.92 6.22
N SER A 94 8.59 5.14 6.85
CA SER A 94 7.14 5.39 6.83
C SER A 94 6.74 6.76 7.43
N LYS A 95 7.53 7.35 8.32
CA LYS A 95 7.29 8.73 8.81
C LYS A 95 7.38 9.75 7.66
N LYS A 96 8.37 9.58 6.78
CA LYS A 96 8.56 10.44 5.60
C LYS A 96 7.46 10.20 4.57
N ILE A 97 7.07 8.93 4.35
CA ILE A 97 5.94 8.57 3.49
C ILE A 97 4.65 9.27 3.95
N LEU A 98 4.31 9.22 5.24
CA LEU A 98 3.10 9.87 5.77
C LEU A 98 3.11 11.38 5.57
N THR A 99 4.27 12.01 5.74
CA THR A 99 4.44 13.45 5.50
C THR A 99 4.21 13.81 4.03
N LEU A 100 4.81 13.05 3.11
CA LEU A 100 4.71 13.30 1.66
C LEU A 100 3.34 12.92 1.08
N SER A 101 2.68 11.90 1.65
CA SER A 101 1.36 11.40 1.21
C SER A 101 0.18 12.05 1.93
N ARG A 102 0.44 13.05 2.79
CA ARG A 102 -0.57 13.77 3.58
C ARG A 102 -1.49 12.85 4.37
N ASN A 103 -0.89 11.87 5.07
CA ASN A 103 -1.61 10.89 5.87
C ASN A 103 -2.65 10.08 5.07
N ASN A 104 -2.31 9.73 3.81
CA ASN A 104 -3.10 8.81 3.01
C ASN A 104 -3.37 7.50 3.81
N PRO A 105 -4.61 7.00 3.86
CA PRO A 105 -4.97 5.87 4.71
C PRO A 105 -4.22 4.58 4.37
N SER A 106 -3.89 4.32 3.10
CA SER A 106 -3.06 3.17 2.72
C SER A 106 -1.65 3.26 3.32
N MET A 107 -1.08 4.47 3.42
CA MET A 107 0.23 4.69 4.01
C MET A 107 0.20 4.59 5.55
N ILE A 108 -0.95 4.87 6.16
CA ILE A 108 -1.19 4.61 7.59
C ILE A 108 -1.22 3.10 7.83
N THR A 109 -1.89 2.32 6.96
CA THR A 109 -1.91 0.85 7.01
C THR A 109 -0.50 0.27 6.92
N LEU A 110 0.32 0.69 5.96
CA LEU A 110 1.71 0.25 5.82
C LEU A 110 2.50 0.44 7.14
N ARG A 111 2.36 1.60 7.79
CA ARG A 111 3.01 1.85 9.08
C ARG A 111 2.47 0.95 10.20
N ALA A 112 1.16 0.67 10.19
CA ALA A 112 0.54 -0.24 11.15
C ALA A 112 1.06 -1.68 11.01
N GLU A 113 1.25 -2.14 9.77
CA GLU A 113 1.84 -3.46 9.48
C GLU A 113 3.26 -3.58 10.01
N ALA A 114 4.09 -2.56 9.82
CA ALA A 114 5.44 -2.52 10.40
C ALA A 114 5.42 -2.63 11.93
N PHE A 115 4.49 -1.92 12.61
CA PHE A 115 4.30 -2.07 14.05
C PHE A 115 3.86 -3.49 14.44
N GLU A 116 2.97 -4.09 13.68
CA GLU A 116 2.48 -5.45 13.97
C GLU A 116 3.58 -6.50 13.80
N LYS A 117 4.38 -6.41 12.73
CA LYS A 117 5.56 -7.27 12.50
C LYS A 117 6.62 -7.11 13.59
N MET A 118 6.67 -5.95 14.25
CA MET A 118 7.49 -5.70 15.44
C MET A 118 6.84 -6.12 16.76
N ASN A 119 5.66 -6.75 16.74
CA ASN A 119 4.86 -7.12 17.91
C ASN A 119 4.43 -5.93 18.78
N LEU A 120 4.33 -4.73 18.19
CA LEU A 120 3.86 -3.50 18.84
C LEU A 120 2.36 -3.33 18.60
N LEU A 121 1.59 -4.28 19.12
CA LEU A 121 0.18 -4.52 18.75
C LEU A 121 -0.75 -3.34 19.06
N ASP A 122 -0.54 -2.62 20.17
CA ASP A 122 -1.37 -1.46 20.52
C ASP A 122 -1.19 -0.31 19.52
N SER A 123 0.05 -0.09 19.06
CA SER A 123 0.36 0.92 18.06
C SER A 123 -0.21 0.54 16.70
N ALA A 124 -0.09 -0.74 16.31
CA ALA A 124 -0.68 -1.26 15.09
C ALA A 124 -2.21 -1.10 15.09
N LYS A 125 -2.88 -1.55 16.16
CA LYS A 125 -4.34 -1.46 16.31
C LYS A 125 -4.84 -0.02 16.19
N ARG A 126 -4.18 0.95 16.85
CA ARG A 126 -4.56 2.37 16.74
C ARG A 126 -4.48 2.88 15.31
N LEU A 127 -3.41 2.54 14.59
CA LEU A 127 -3.24 3.00 13.21
C LEU A 127 -4.18 2.31 12.23
N TYR A 128 -4.47 1.01 12.38
CA TYR A 128 -5.48 0.36 11.55
C TYR A 128 -6.87 0.95 11.75
N GLN A 129 -7.23 1.30 12.99
CA GLN A 129 -8.51 1.97 13.27
C GLN A 129 -8.56 3.36 12.62
N LEU A 130 -7.46 4.12 12.67
CA LEU A 130 -7.36 5.41 12.00
C LEU A 130 -7.47 5.27 10.47
N ALA A 131 -6.75 4.32 9.86
CA ALA A 131 -6.82 4.06 8.42
C ALA A 131 -8.24 3.67 8.00
N LYS A 132 -8.88 2.75 8.74
CA LYS A 132 -10.26 2.33 8.51
C LYS A 132 -11.22 3.52 8.58
N HIS A 133 -11.09 4.38 9.58
CA HIS A 133 -11.93 5.58 9.70
C HIS A 133 -11.75 6.52 8.51
N ASN A 134 -10.51 6.80 8.11
CA ASN A 134 -10.21 7.67 6.98
C ASN A 134 -10.75 7.09 5.65
N PHE A 135 -10.64 5.78 5.41
CA PHE A 135 -11.26 5.15 4.24
C PHE A 135 -12.78 5.25 4.25
N ARG A 136 -13.41 5.09 5.42
CA ARG A 136 -14.86 5.28 5.58
C ARG A 136 -15.28 6.71 5.22
N ASP A 137 -14.53 7.71 5.66
CA ASP A 137 -14.82 9.11 5.35
C ASP A 137 -14.65 9.41 3.84
N SER A 138 -13.63 8.82 3.20
CA SER A 138 -13.48 8.88 1.75
C SER A 138 -14.66 8.23 1.01
N LEU A 139 -15.20 7.11 1.51
CA LEU A 139 -16.38 6.47 0.93
C LEU A 139 -17.66 7.29 1.05
N ILE A 140 -17.80 8.11 2.10
CA ILE A 140 -18.95 9.02 2.23
C ILE A 140 -18.95 10.04 1.09
N THR A 141 -17.78 10.53 0.71
CA THR A 141 -17.62 11.53 -0.35
C THR A 141 -17.55 10.92 -1.76
N HIS A 142 -17.13 9.65 -1.86
CA HIS A 142 -17.00 8.91 -3.12
C HIS A 142 -17.67 7.53 -3.00
N PRO A 143 -19.00 7.50 -2.88
CA PRO A 143 -19.72 6.25 -2.69
C PRO A 143 -19.54 5.33 -3.90
N GLY A 144 -19.15 4.09 -3.64
CA GLY A 144 -18.93 3.08 -4.68
C GLY A 144 -17.53 3.08 -5.31
N ASP A 145 -16.60 3.89 -4.83
CA ASP A 145 -15.18 3.75 -5.21
C ASP A 145 -14.62 2.44 -4.66
N VAL A 146 -14.32 1.50 -5.55
CA VAL A 146 -13.87 0.14 -5.19
C VAL A 146 -12.55 0.15 -4.42
N ASN A 147 -11.67 1.14 -4.62
CA ASN A 147 -10.40 1.21 -3.88
C ASN A 147 -10.63 1.64 -2.43
N PHE A 148 -11.53 2.60 -2.21
CA PHE A 148 -11.90 2.99 -0.86
C PHE A 148 -12.71 1.89 -0.16
N ILE A 149 -13.52 1.11 -0.90
CA ILE A 149 -14.22 -0.06 -0.37
C ILE A 149 -13.19 -1.09 0.09
N HIS A 150 -12.25 -1.47 -0.78
CA HIS A 150 -11.18 -2.40 -0.45
C HIS A 150 -10.41 -1.96 0.80
N GLY A 151 -9.94 -0.71 0.82
CA GLY A 151 -9.19 -0.17 1.95
C GLY A 151 -9.98 -0.16 3.26
N PHE A 152 -11.27 0.18 3.20
CA PHE A 152 -12.15 0.14 4.36
C PHE A 152 -12.35 -1.29 4.88
N VAL A 153 -12.70 -2.23 3.99
CA VAL A 153 -12.93 -3.64 4.31
C VAL A 153 -11.66 -4.32 4.81
N LEU A 154 -10.50 -4.01 4.23
CA LEU A 154 -9.19 -4.44 4.73
C LEU A 154 -8.93 -3.91 6.15
N GLY A 155 -9.25 -2.65 6.41
CA GLY A 155 -9.20 -2.08 7.76
C GLY A 155 -10.10 -2.84 8.75
N VAL A 156 -11.29 -3.28 8.32
CA VAL A 156 -12.16 -4.17 9.12
C VAL A 156 -11.49 -5.51 9.33
N ALA A 157 -10.97 -6.16 8.29
CA ALA A 157 -10.30 -7.46 8.37
C ALA A 157 -9.12 -7.45 9.38
N LEU A 158 -8.31 -6.39 9.34
CA LEU A 158 -7.13 -6.23 10.19
C LEU A 158 -7.46 -5.92 11.66
N THR A 159 -8.66 -5.42 11.95
CA THR A 159 -9.07 -4.99 13.30
C THR A 159 -10.11 -5.89 13.95
N GLU A 160 -10.99 -6.49 13.17
CA GLU A 160 -12.18 -7.24 13.60
C GLU A 160 -12.20 -8.68 13.05
N GLY A 161 -11.40 -8.96 12.02
CA GLY A 161 -11.26 -10.29 11.43
C GLY A 161 -12.08 -10.47 10.15
N LYS A 162 -11.86 -11.64 9.53
CA LYS A 162 -12.40 -12.01 8.22
C LYS A 162 -13.93 -11.90 8.13
N GLU A 163 -14.64 -12.47 9.11
CA GLU A 163 -16.11 -12.54 9.06
C GLU A 163 -16.74 -11.13 9.02
N SER A 164 -16.21 -10.20 9.81
CA SER A 164 -16.64 -8.80 9.76
C SER A 164 -16.31 -8.14 8.42
N ALA A 165 -15.16 -8.47 7.82
CA ALA A 165 -14.78 -7.95 6.50
C ALA A 165 -15.74 -8.43 5.40
N LEU A 166 -16.05 -9.73 5.36
CA LEU A 166 -17.00 -10.31 4.40
C LEU A 166 -18.42 -9.77 4.60
N SER A 167 -18.84 -9.60 5.86
CA SER A 167 -20.12 -8.97 6.18
C SER A 167 -20.20 -7.54 5.65
N GLU A 168 -19.14 -6.75 5.85
CA GLU A 168 -19.08 -5.38 5.37
C GLU A 168 -18.99 -5.29 3.84
N LEU A 169 -18.22 -6.17 3.19
CA LEU A 169 -18.17 -6.24 1.73
C LEU A 169 -19.55 -6.53 1.13
N ASN A 170 -20.26 -7.52 1.69
CA ASN A 170 -21.63 -7.83 1.29
C ASN A 170 -22.59 -6.65 1.52
N ARG A 171 -22.37 -5.86 2.58
CA ARG A 171 -23.12 -4.62 2.81
C ARG A 171 -22.88 -3.60 1.69
N GLN A 172 -21.63 -3.41 1.25
CA GLN A 172 -21.30 -2.51 0.14
C GLN A 172 -21.95 -2.96 -1.18
N ILE A 173 -21.90 -4.27 -1.48
CA ILE A 173 -22.57 -4.85 -2.66
C ILE A 173 -24.09 -4.65 -2.57
N LYS A 174 -24.70 -4.82 -1.39
CA LYS A 174 -26.14 -4.59 -1.21
C LYS A 174 -26.53 -3.12 -1.43
N LEU A 175 -25.68 -2.18 -1.01
CA LEU A 175 -25.89 -0.75 -1.21
C LEU A 175 -25.74 -0.35 -2.68
N ASN A 176 -24.85 -1.00 -3.43
CA ASN A 176 -24.67 -0.79 -4.86
C ASN A 176 -24.48 -2.13 -5.60
N PRO A 177 -25.59 -2.80 -5.99
CA PRO A 177 -25.54 -4.14 -6.59
C PRO A 177 -24.73 -4.23 -7.89
N LYS A 178 -24.50 -3.10 -8.58
CA LYS A 178 -23.70 -3.07 -9.80
C LYS A 178 -22.22 -3.35 -9.56
N LEU A 179 -21.73 -3.16 -8.33
CA LEU A 179 -20.33 -3.40 -7.96
C LEU A 179 -20.02 -4.88 -7.75
N GLN A 180 -21.00 -5.78 -7.81
CA GLN A 180 -20.77 -7.19 -7.53
C GLN A 180 -19.67 -7.81 -8.41
N SER A 181 -19.65 -7.48 -9.71
CA SER A 181 -18.59 -7.94 -10.61
C SER A 181 -17.23 -7.31 -10.29
N ASP A 182 -17.23 -6.05 -9.87
CA ASP A 182 -16.00 -5.30 -9.60
C ASP A 182 -15.35 -5.72 -8.28
N LEU A 183 -16.15 -6.22 -7.33
CA LEU A 183 -15.72 -6.67 -5.99
C LEU A 183 -15.59 -8.19 -5.87
N ILE A 184 -15.69 -8.92 -6.98
CA ILE A 184 -15.58 -10.39 -6.95
C ILE A 184 -14.19 -10.83 -6.48
N THR A 185 -13.14 -10.10 -6.87
CA THR A 185 -11.76 -10.38 -6.45
C THR A 185 -11.56 -10.07 -4.97
N ASP A 186 -12.17 -9.00 -4.47
CA ASP A 186 -12.20 -8.68 -3.05
C ASP A 186 -12.89 -9.78 -2.25
N PHE A 187 -14.01 -10.31 -2.76
CA PHE A 187 -14.71 -11.39 -2.09
C PHE A 187 -13.80 -12.60 -1.87
N TYR A 188 -13.15 -13.10 -2.92
CA TYR A 188 -12.22 -14.23 -2.80
C TYR A 188 -11.01 -13.90 -1.92
N PHE A 189 -10.44 -12.70 -2.07
CA PHE A 189 -9.34 -12.25 -1.23
C PHE A 189 -9.73 -12.27 0.26
N PHE A 190 -10.92 -11.78 0.61
CA PHE A 190 -11.39 -11.76 1.98
C PHE A 190 -11.87 -13.13 2.46
N GLU A 191 -12.34 -14.02 1.58
CA GLU A 191 -12.72 -15.39 1.91
C GLU A 191 -11.52 -16.22 2.41
N ASP A 192 -10.36 -16.04 1.77
CA ASP A 192 -9.11 -16.70 2.12
C ASP A 192 -8.24 -15.87 3.08
N PHE A 193 -8.74 -14.73 3.55
CA PHE A 193 -7.96 -13.81 4.37
C PHE A 193 -7.48 -14.46 5.68
N ASP A 194 -6.16 -14.58 5.79
CA ASP A 194 -5.45 -14.81 7.04
C ASP A 194 -4.50 -13.64 7.29
N LYS A 195 -4.62 -13.02 8.47
CA LYS A 195 -3.85 -11.81 8.79
C LYS A 195 -2.34 -12.05 8.77
N LYS A 196 -1.89 -13.23 9.19
CA LYS A 196 -0.47 -13.56 9.20
C LYS A 196 0.02 -13.77 7.77
N SER A 197 -0.69 -14.53 6.94
CA SER A 197 -0.36 -14.70 5.53
C SER A 197 -0.33 -13.36 4.79
N TYR A 198 -1.30 -12.49 5.04
CA TYR A 198 -1.34 -11.12 4.52
C TYR A 198 -0.09 -10.32 4.91
N LEU A 199 0.23 -10.25 6.21
CA LEU A 199 1.37 -9.47 6.69
C LEU A 199 2.70 -9.97 6.11
N TYR A 200 2.88 -11.29 5.98
CA TYR A 200 4.15 -11.87 5.56
C TYR A 200 4.20 -12.23 4.07
N HIS A 201 3.22 -11.77 3.28
CA HIS A 201 3.11 -12.06 1.84
C HIS A 201 3.19 -13.56 1.52
N LEU A 202 2.58 -14.39 2.38
CA LEU A 202 2.47 -15.83 2.16
C LEU A 202 1.30 -16.10 1.21
N ALA A 203 1.36 -17.20 0.48
CA ALA A 203 0.25 -17.65 -0.36
C ALA A 203 -1.01 -17.82 0.50
N GLN A 204 -2.10 -17.23 0.02
CA GLN A 204 -3.46 -17.36 0.54
C GLN A 204 -4.25 -18.22 -0.46
#